data_AF-A0A2M8KDU0-F1
#
_entry.id   AF-A0A2M8KDU0-F1
#
_cell.length_a   1.000
_cell.length_b   1.000
_cell.length_c   1.000
_cell.angle_alpha   90.00
_cell.angle_beta   90.00
_cell.angle_gamma   90.00
#
_symmetry.space_group_name_H-M   'P 1'
#
loop_
_entity.id
_entity.type
_entity.pdbx_description
1 polymer ?
#
loop_
_entity_poly.entity_id
_entity_poly.type
_entity_poly.pdbx_seq_one_letter_code
_entity_poly.pdbx_strand_id
1 'polypeptide(L)' 'EDHILIKDLVVPQSIKILAGPEDIVASVIPPREEEVIPAEEMKVEDIKIVVKEDKADEVESVEKEE' A
#
# COMPACT_ATOMS: atom_id res chain seq x y z
N GLU A 1 -22.69 3.75 -1.66
CA GLU A 1 -21.77 4.84 -1.26
C GLU A 1 -22.60 5.90 -0.58
N ASP A 2 -22.14 6.42 0.57
CA ASP A 2 -22.85 7.48 1.27
C ASP A 2 -22.44 8.83 0.68
N HIS A 3 -23.45 9.59 0.24
CA HIS A 3 -23.30 10.90 -0.39
C HIS A 3 -24.00 11.97 0.45
N ILE A 4 -23.37 13.14 0.53
CA ILE A 4 -23.99 14.35 1.06
C ILE A 4 -24.40 15.19 -0.16
N LEU A 5 -25.69 15.52 -0.26
CA LEU A 5 -26.25 16.30 -1.37
C LEU A 5 -26.40 17.77 -0.98
N ILE A 6 -26.53 18.65 -1.97
CA ILE A 6 -26.71 20.09 -1.71
C ILE A 6 -27.96 20.37 -0.87
N LYS A 7 -29.04 19.61 -1.06
CA LYS A 7 -30.27 19.74 -0.26
C LYS A 7 -30.09 19.43 1.22
N ASP A 8 -29.01 18.73 1.59
CA ASP A 8 -28.72 18.37 2.98
C ASP A 8 -27.97 19.49 3.72
N LEU A 9 -27.55 20.55 3.01
CA LEU A 9 -26.81 21.68 3.58
C LEU A 9 -27.73 22.65 4.34
N VAL A 10 -27.37 22.96 5.58
CA VAL A 10 -27.96 24.07 6.33
C VAL A 10 -27.25 25.36 5.93
N VAL A 11 -27.89 26.15 5.07
CA VAL A 11 -27.35 27.42 4.56
C VAL A 11 -27.96 28.62 5.28
N PRO A 12 -27.15 29.64 5.62
CA PRO A 12 -27.66 30.92 6.11
C PRO A 12 -28.60 31.58 5.10
N GLN A 13 -29.61 32.30 5.59
CA GLN A 13 -30.62 32.96 4.75
C GLN A 13 -30.05 33.99 3.77
N SER A 14 -28.86 34.53 4.05
CA SER A 14 -28.19 35.50 3.18
C SER A 14 -27.42 34.86 2.01
N ILE A 15 -27.37 33.52 1.92
CA ILE A 15 -26.60 32.80 0.90
C ILE A 15 -27.56 32.13 -0.09
N LYS A 16 -27.30 32.32 -1.38
CA LYS A 16 -28.00 31.65 -2.46
C LYS A 16 -27.12 30.57 -3.07
N ILE A 17 -27.59 29.32 -3.02
CA ILE A 17 -26.94 28.22 -3.74
C ILE A 17 -27.39 28.27 -5.20
N LEU A 18 -26.43 28.17 -6.12
CA LEU A 18 -26.67 28.20 -7.57
C LEU A 18 -26.69 26.80 -8.20
N ALA A 19 -26.14 25.82 -7.51
CA ALA A 19 -26.08 24.42 -7.93
C ALA A 19 -27.40 23.69 -7.60
N GLY A 20 -27.61 22.56 -8.26
CA GLY A 20 -28.85 21.78 -8.15
C GLY A 20 -28.97 21.09 -6.78
N PRO A 21 -30.19 20.90 -6.24
CA PRO A 21 -30.37 20.28 -4.93
C PRO A 21 -29.90 18.81 -4.85
N GLU A 22 -29.81 18.13 -6.00
CA GLU A 22 -29.37 16.73 -6.12
C GLU A 22 -27.87 16.60 -6.41
N ASP A 23 -27.14 17.71 -6.52
CA ASP A 23 -25.70 17.67 -6.76
C ASP A 23 -24.97 17.15 -5.51
N ILE A 24 -23.93 16.34 -5.73
CA ILE A 24 -23.13 15.72 -4.66
C ILE A 24 -22.08 16.72 -4.17
N VAL A 25 -22.08 16.97 -2.86
CA VAL A 25 -21.10 17.84 -2.16
C VAL A 25 -19.90 17.03 -1.67
N ALA A 26 -20.16 15.82 -1.16
CA ALA A 26 -19.14 14.93 -0.64
C ALA A 26 -19.56 13.47 -0.79
N SER A 27 -18.60 12.57 -0.91
CA SER A 27 -18.78 11.12 -0.87
C SER A 27 -17.81 10.49 0.12
N VAL A 28 -18.26 9.46 0.83
CA VAL A 28 -17.39 8.66 1.69
C VAL A 28 -16.66 7.65 0.84
N ILE A 29 -15.35 7.81 0.71
CA ILE A 29 -14.47 6.83 0.06
C ILE A 29 -13.96 5.87 1.14
N PRO A 30 -14.15 4.54 0.99
CA PRO A 30 -13.62 3.58 1.94
C PRO A 30 -12.09 3.69 2.04
N PRO A 31 -11.49 3.40 3.21
CA PRO A 31 -10.05 3.41 3.35
C PRO A 31 -9.43 2.42 2.36
N ARG A 32 -8.26 2.77 1.83
CA ARG A 32 -7.47 1.83 1.03
C ARG A 32 -7.03 0.70 1.95
N GLU A 33 -7.26 -0.54 1.54
CA GLU A 33 -6.60 -1.68 2.15
C GLU A 33 -5.09 -1.54 1.90
N GLU A 34 -4.26 -1.73 2.93
CA GLU A 34 -2.82 -1.90 2.71
C GLU A 34 -2.65 -3.13 1.82
N GLU A 35 -2.18 -2.92 0.58
CA GLU A 35 -1.65 -4.01 -0.22
C GLU A 35 -0.47 -4.58 0.56
N VAL A 36 -0.70 -5.71 1.25
CA VAL A 36 0.39 -6.53 1.76
C VAL A 36 1.16 -6.96 0.53
N ILE A 37 2.27 -6.28 0.26
CA ILE A 37 3.22 -6.69 -0.75
C ILE A 37 3.59 -8.11 -0.35
N PRO A 38 3.24 -9.16 -1.13
CA PRO A 38 3.72 -10.48 -0.80
C PRO A 38 5.24 -10.36 -0.81
N ALA A 39 5.88 -10.62 0.33
CA ALA A 39 7.32 -10.81 0.34
C ALA A 39 7.60 -11.84 -0.74
N GLU A 40 8.41 -11.49 -1.73
CA GLU A 40 8.76 -12.41 -2.82
C GLU A 40 9.13 -13.76 -2.19
N GLU A 41 8.44 -14.82 -2.60
CA GLU A 41 8.76 -16.17 -2.17
C GLU A 41 10.18 -16.48 -2.66
N MET A 42 11.17 -16.20 -1.82
CA MET A 42 12.53 -16.68 -2.03
C MET A 42 12.42 -18.20 -2.01
N LYS A 43 12.51 -18.82 -3.19
CA LYS A 43 12.51 -20.28 -3.31
C LYS A 43 13.63 -20.80 -2.42
N VAL A 44 13.29 -21.75 -1.55
CA VAL A 44 14.23 -22.40 -0.63
C VAL A 44 15.48 -22.98 -1.31
N GLU A 45 15.44 -23.19 -2.63
CA GLU A 45 16.58 -23.58 -3.46
C GLU A 45 17.66 -22.48 -3.51
N ASP A 46 17.30 -21.21 -3.67
CA ASP A 46 18.23 -20.08 -3.72
C ASP A 46 18.98 -19.92 -2.39
N ILE A 47 18.29 -20.07 -1.25
CA ILE A 47 18.91 -20.01 0.08
C ILE A 47 19.95 -21.13 0.25
N LYS A 48 19.68 -22.32 -0.30
CA LYS A 48 20.60 -23.47 -0.24
C LYS A 48 21.85 -23.27 -1.10
N ILE A 49 21.74 -22.52 -2.19
CA ILE A 49 22.85 -22.16 -3.06
C ILE A 49 23.72 -21.11 -2.36
N VAL A 50 23.11 -20.02 -1.88
CA VAL A 50 23.83 -18.94 -1.17
C VAL A 50 24.57 -19.48 0.06
N VAL A 51 23.93 -20.32 0.88
CA VAL A 51 24.58 -20.93 2.07
C VAL A 51 25.73 -21.88 1.71
N LYS A 52 25.69 -22.52 0.53
CA LYS A 52 26.80 -23.37 0.07
C LYS A 52 27.96 -22.54 -0.48
N GLU A 53 27.66 -21.45 -1.17
CA GLU A 53 28.68 -20.55 -1.73
C GLU A 53 29.44 -19.84 -0.60
N ASP A 54 28.73 -19.30 0.39
CA ASP A 54 29.35 -18.66 1.58
C ASP A 54 30.28 -19.63 2.34
N LYS A 55 29.84 -20.88 2.54
CA LYS A 55 30.67 -21.91 3.19
C LYS A 55 31.87 -22.33 2.36
N ALA A 56 31.79 -22.27 1.03
CA ALA A 56 32.89 -22.64 0.15
C ALA A 56 33.96 -21.53 0.13
N ASP A 57 33.55 -20.26 0.16
CA ASP A 57 34.45 -19.11 0.20
C ASP A 57 35.20 -19.03 1.54
N GLU A 58 34.53 -19.35 2.66
CA GLU A 58 35.16 -19.39 3.99
C GLU A 58 36.26 -20.46 4.09
N VAL A 59 36.05 -21.67 3.52
CA VAL A 59 37.09 -22.72 3.55
C VAL A 59 38.25 -22.45 2.59
N GLU A 60 38.00 -21.86 1.41
CA GLU A 60 39.07 -21.53 0.45
C GLU A 60 39.96 -20.38 0.97
N SER A 61 39.38 -19.46 1.73
CA SER A 61 40.13 -18.37 2.38
C SER A 61 41.09 -18.89 3.44
N VAL A 62 40.68 -19.89 4.23
CA VAL A 62 41.50 -20.47 5.29
C VAL A 62 42.67 -21.30 4.76
N GLU A 63 42.51 -21.99 3.62
CA GLU A 63 43.59 -22.80 3.02
C GLU A 63 44.64 -21.97 2.26
N LYS A 64 44.36 -20.72 1.89
CA LYS A 64 45.32 -19.84 1.18
C LYS A 64 46.26 -19.05 2.10
N GLU A 65 46.00 -19.01 3.41
CA GLU A 65 46.81 -18.29 4.40
C GLU A 65 47.71 -19.19 5.27
N GLU A 66 47.80 -20.50 5.01
CA GLU A 66 48.72 -21.43 5.71
C GLU A 66 49.99 -21.81 4.90
#